data_AF-A0A9D1M1G5-F1
#
_entry.id   AF-A0A9D1M1G5-F1
#
_cell.length_a   1.000
_cell.length_b   1.000
_cell.length_c   1.000
_cell.angle_alpha   90.00
_cell.angle_beta   90.00
_cell.angle_gamma   90.00
#
_symmetry.space_group_name_H-M   'P 1'
#
loop_
_entity.id
_entity.type
_entity.pdbx_description
1 polymer ?
#
loop_
_entity_poly.entity_id
_entity_poly.type
_entity_poly.pdbx_seq_one_letter_code
_entity_poly.pdbx_strand_id
1 'polypeptide(L)'
;MDVILWLNIVLVVLVVVIIGLAAAYFLIVYRNKQLKEERQEIKDSQKNVGTFNGITKEEINKLLEFDEIKDDMIIRKNNEQFVMIIQCKGINYDLLSEEEKMSVEAGFVQFLNTLRFPIQLYVQTRSVNLKNILEEYQAKVDTISDSIRKLEEQRKEAVRIGNVEREERLAFEIRRKQNVLEYGQDMASYVGRMSLNKNVLQQKTYVVLSYFANEAGNISNYSKEEVRNICFSELYTRCQSVIRSLGTAQVFGRVLDSEEIAELLYIAYNRDDSELYQLSKALDAQYDALYSTGKDVLQKKQEKIEEEIEIQAMDLATDSILIADKKRKEEKDLKEKVKSKALEIIEEYKDKMEPDLYEKTKQEIKNQGKQRKDTKENKEIVEEKATKTSKRGPKAKKVSG
;
A
#
# COMPACT_ATOMS: atom_id res chain seq x y z
N MET A 1 -15.41 -30.90 -91.84
CA MET A 1 -14.40 -30.37 -90.89
C MET A 1 -14.35 -28.88 -91.19
N ASP A 2 -14.88 -27.91 -90.44
CA ASP A 2 -14.99 -27.80 -88.99
C ASP A 2 -15.96 -26.66 -88.59
N VAL A 3 -17.25 -26.96 -88.42
CA VAL A 3 -18.20 -26.02 -87.75
C VAL A 3 -18.85 -26.73 -86.56
N ILE A 4 -19.24 -27.99 -86.75
CA ILE A 4 -19.78 -28.85 -85.69
C ILE A 4 -18.73 -29.12 -84.60
N LEU A 5 -17.46 -29.30 -84.98
CA LEU A 5 -16.34 -29.46 -84.04
C LEU A 5 -16.10 -28.19 -83.21
N TRP A 6 -16.18 -27.02 -83.85
CA TRP A 6 -16.04 -25.72 -83.18
C TRP A 6 -17.21 -25.43 -82.23
N LEU A 7 -18.44 -25.78 -82.63
CA LEU A 7 -19.63 -25.65 -81.79
C LEU A 7 -19.55 -26.54 -80.54
N ASN A 8 -19.06 -27.77 -80.68
CA ASN A 8 -18.85 -28.66 -79.54
C ASN A 8 -17.78 -28.15 -78.57
N ILE A 9 -16.69 -27.57 -79.09
CA ILE A 9 -15.64 -26.99 -78.22
C ILE A 9 -16.19 -25.79 -77.44
N VAL A 10 -16.97 -24.92 -78.08
CA VAL A 10 -17.61 -23.76 -77.40
C VAL A 10 -18.60 -24.23 -76.32
N LEU A 11 -19.37 -25.29 -76.60
CA LEU A 11 -20.32 -25.84 -75.62
C LEU A 11 -19.61 -26.44 -74.41
N VAL A 12 -18.49 -27.15 -74.60
CA VAL A 12 -17.67 -27.68 -73.51
C VAL A 12 -17.07 -26.56 -72.66
N VAL A 13 -16.56 -25.48 -73.26
CA VAL A 13 -16.02 -24.33 -72.53
C VAL A 13 -17.11 -23.66 -71.67
N LEU A 14 -18.33 -23.51 -72.21
CA LEU A 14 -19.44 -22.89 -71.49
C LEU A 14 -19.88 -23.74 -70.28
N VAL A 15 -19.89 -25.07 -70.42
CA VAL A 15 -20.15 -26.00 -69.31
C VAL A 15 -19.06 -25.91 -68.23
N VAL A 16 -17.79 -25.79 -68.61
CA VAL A 16 -16.68 -25.64 -67.65
C VAL A 16 -16.77 -24.31 -66.88
N VAL A 17 -17.18 -23.22 -67.55
CA VAL A 17 -17.40 -21.92 -66.90
C VAL A 17 -18.57 -21.98 -65.91
N ILE A 18 -19.66 -22.67 -66.26
CA ILE A 18 -20.80 -22.86 -65.34
C ILE A 18 -20.40 -23.68 -64.12
N ILE A 19 -19.62 -24.75 -64.31
CA ILE A 19 -19.10 -25.58 -63.20
C ILE A 19 -18.16 -24.76 -62.30
N GLY A 20 -17.30 -23.91 -62.89
CA GLY A 20 -16.43 -23.00 -62.15
C GLY A 20 -17.20 -21.98 -61.30
N LEU A 21 -18.27 -21.39 -61.86
CA LEU A 21 -19.14 -20.46 -61.13
C LEU A 21 -19.94 -21.17 -60.02
N ALA A 22 -20.41 -22.39 -60.26
CA ALA A 22 -21.10 -23.20 -59.24
C ALA A 22 -20.17 -23.57 -58.08
N ALA A 23 -18.91 -23.93 -58.38
CA ALA A 23 -17.90 -24.22 -57.36
C ALA A 23 -17.53 -22.96 -56.55
N ALA A 24 -17.42 -21.80 -57.18
CA ALA A 24 -17.18 -20.53 -56.50
C ALA A 24 -18.35 -20.13 -55.59
N TYR A 25 -19.59 -20.30 -56.07
CA TYR A 25 -20.79 -20.08 -55.26
C TYR A 25 -20.84 -21.02 -54.04
N PHE A 26 -20.53 -22.30 -54.25
CA PHE A 26 -20.49 -23.30 -53.18
C PHE A 26 -19.41 -22.97 -52.14
N LEU A 27 -18.23 -22.52 -52.56
CA LEU A 27 -17.17 -22.07 -51.67
C LEU A 27 -17.58 -20.87 -50.82
N ILE A 28 -18.26 -19.87 -51.42
CA ILE A 28 -18.75 -18.68 -50.70
C ILE A 28 -19.82 -19.08 -49.67
N VAL A 29 -20.75 -19.96 -50.02
CA VAL A 29 -21.78 -20.46 -49.10
C VAL A 29 -21.17 -21.26 -47.96
N TYR A 30 -20.18 -22.12 -48.25
CA TYR A 30 -19.49 -22.91 -47.24
C TYR A 30 -18.71 -22.02 -46.26
N ARG A 31 -18.00 -21.01 -46.77
CA ARG A 31 -17.28 -20.02 -45.94
C ARG A 31 -18.23 -19.19 -45.08
N ASN A 32 -19.36 -18.77 -45.63
CA ASN A 32 -20.39 -18.04 -44.88
C ASN A 32 -21.06 -18.90 -43.82
N LYS A 33 -21.11 -20.23 -44.00
CA LYS A 33 -21.60 -21.16 -42.99
C LYS A 33 -20.60 -21.28 -41.83
N GLN A 34 -19.31 -21.42 -42.12
CA GLN A 34 -18.26 -21.43 -41.08
C GLN A 34 -18.19 -20.10 -40.30
N LEU A 35 -18.30 -18.94 -40.98
CA LEU A 35 -18.37 -17.64 -40.30
C LEU A 35 -19.62 -17.48 -39.42
N LYS A 36 -20.72 -18.16 -39.76
CA LYS A 36 -21.92 -18.19 -38.91
C LYS A 36 -21.75 -19.12 -37.72
N GLU A 37 -21.10 -20.27 -37.92
CA GLU A 37 -20.76 -21.22 -36.85
C GLU A 37 -19.75 -20.61 -35.88
N GLU A 38 -18.68 -19.96 -36.34
CA GLU A 38 -17.75 -19.20 -35.46
C GLU A 38 -18.45 -18.05 -34.72
N ARG A 39 -19.34 -17.30 -35.39
CA ARG A 39 -20.15 -16.25 -34.73
C ARG A 39 -21.15 -16.83 -33.73
N GLN A 40 -21.63 -18.05 -33.92
CA GLN A 40 -22.47 -18.76 -32.96
C GLN A 40 -21.65 -19.30 -31.80
N GLU A 41 -20.46 -19.87 -32.03
CA GLU A 41 -19.56 -20.32 -30.98
C GLU A 41 -19.06 -19.15 -30.10
N ILE A 42 -18.78 -17.98 -30.67
CA ILE A 42 -18.43 -16.77 -29.89
C ILE A 42 -19.64 -16.30 -29.06
N LYS A 43 -20.87 -16.39 -29.60
CA LYS A 43 -22.10 -16.07 -28.86
C LYS A 43 -22.44 -17.09 -27.78
N ASP A 44 -22.20 -18.36 -28.02
CA ASP A 44 -22.45 -19.45 -27.06
C ASP A 44 -21.37 -19.50 -25.98
N SER A 45 -20.13 -19.12 -26.31
CA SER A 45 -19.05 -18.88 -25.34
C SER A 45 -19.36 -17.68 -24.43
N GLN A 46 -20.05 -16.65 -24.91
CA GLN A 46 -20.53 -15.54 -24.09
C GLN A 46 -21.81 -15.86 -23.29
N LYS A 47 -22.59 -16.87 -23.69
CA LYS A 47 -23.78 -17.34 -22.94
C LYS A 47 -23.45 -18.24 -21.75
N ASN A 48 -22.30 -18.91 -21.77
CA ASN A 48 -21.81 -19.70 -20.64
C ASN A 48 -21.14 -18.83 -19.55
N VAL A 49 -21.74 -17.68 -19.22
CA VAL A 49 -21.38 -16.93 -18.02
C VAL A 49 -22.33 -17.41 -16.93
N GLY A 50 -21.77 -18.15 -15.96
CA GLY A 50 -22.48 -18.94 -14.97
C GLY A 50 -23.68 -18.23 -14.36
N THR A 51 -24.80 -18.96 -14.29
CA THR A 51 -25.97 -18.62 -13.49
C THR A 51 -25.55 -18.46 -12.03
N PHE A 52 -25.65 -17.25 -11.49
CA PHE A 52 -25.54 -17.00 -10.05
C PHE A 52 -26.97 -17.04 -9.47
N ASN A 53 -27.27 -18.03 -8.62
CA ASN A 53 -28.59 -18.23 -8.00
C ASN A 53 -29.80 -18.25 -8.96
N GLY A 54 -29.65 -18.82 -10.17
CA GLY A 54 -30.77 -19.01 -11.11
C GLY A 54 -31.24 -17.76 -11.85
N ILE A 55 -30.58 -16.60 -11.64
CA ILE A 55 -30.83 -15.37 -12.41
C ILE A 55 -29.83 -15.32 -13.56
N THR A 56 -30.31 -15.04 -14.77
CA THR A 56 -29.43 -14.88 -15.93
C THR A 56 -28.72 -13.52 -15.89
N LYS A 57 -27.49 -13.46 -16.40
CA LYS A 57 -26.74 -12.18 -16.50
C LYS A 57 -27.51 -11.11 -17.30
N GLU A 58 -28.34 -11.51 -18.25
CA GLU A 58 -29.20 -10.61 -19.02
C GLU A 58 -30.27 -9.93 -18.16
N GLU A 59 -30.85 -10.64 -17.19
CA GLU A 59 -31.82 -10.09 -16.25
C GLU A 59 -31.14 -9.15 -15.23
N ILE A 60 -29.93 -9.50 -14.77
CA ILE A 60 -29.10 -8.64 -13.91
C ILE A 60 -28.74 -7.34 -14.62
N ASN A 61 -28.32 -7.43 -15.89
CA ASN A 61 -27.98 -6.24 -16.69
C ASN A 61 -29.20 -5.36 -16.98
N LYS A 62 -30.39 -5.96 -17.17
CA LYS A 62 -31.64 -5.19 -17.29
C LYS A 62 -32.00 -4.47 -15.99
N LEU A 63 -31.71 -5.07 -14.83
CA LEU A 63 -31.96 -4.45 -13.52
C LEU A 63 -31.01 -3.29 -13.22
N LEU A 64 -29.73 -3.41 -13.58
CA LEU A 64 -28.71 -2.42 -13.26
C LEU A 64 -28.78 -1.16 -14.16
N GLU A 65 -29.44 -1.24 -15.32
CA GLU A 65 -29.63 -0.14 -16.28
C GLU A 65 -28.34 0.62 -16.69
N PHE A 66 -27.16 0.06 -16.48
CA PHE A 66 -25.88 0.55 -16.98
C PHE A 66 -25.10 -0.58 -17.64
N ASP A 67 -24.26 -0.23 -18.62
CA ASP A 67 -23.54 -1.21 -19.44
C ASP A 67 -22.18 -1.53 -18.80
N GLU A 68 -21.40 -0.50 -18.49
CA GLU A 68 -20.02 -0.63 -17.99
C GLU A 68 -19.62 0.64 -17.22
N ILE A 69 -18.68 0.50 -16.28
CA ILE A 69 -17.99 1.62 -15.63
C ILE A 69 -16.57 1.62 -16.18
N LYS A 70 -16.17 2.70 -16.85
CA LYS A 70 -14.87 2.81 -17.50
C LYS A 70 -14.42 4.27 -17.59
N ASP A 71 -13.13 4.50 -17.41
CA ASP A 71 -12.50 5.83 -17.50
C ASP A 71 -13.23 6.87 -16.62
N ASP A 72 -13.57 6.48 -15.39
CA ASP A 72 -14.24 7.30 -14.36
C ASP A 72 -15.64 7.78 -14.76
N MET A 73 -16.27 7.04 -15.68
CA MET A 73 -17.62 7.29 -16.16
C MET A 73 -18.47 6.02 -16.11
N ILE A 74 -19.78 6.21 -15.92
CA ILE A 74 -20.78 5.17 -16.14
C ILE A 74 -21.27 5.30 -17.59
N ILE A 75 -21.19 4.21 -18.34
CA ILE A 75 -21.71 4.10 -19.70
C ILE A 75 -23.07 3.42 -19.63
N ARG A 76 -24.08 4.05 -20.24
CA ARG A 76 -25.46 3.54 -20.28
C ARG A 76 -26.00 3.59 -21.71
N LYS A 77 -27.04 2.79 -21.96
CA LYS A 77 -27.82 2.79 -23.21
C LYS A 77 -26.94 2.56 -24.44
N ASN A 78 -26.11 1.53 -24.42
CA ASN A 78 -25.24 1.13 -25.53
C ASN A 78 -24.26 2.23 -26.02
N ASN A 79 -23.60 2.95 -25.11
CA ASN A 79 -22.71 4.10 -25.39
C ASN A 79 -23.41 5.38 -25.88
N GLU A 80 -24.71 5.54 -25.62
CA GLU A 80 -25.43 6.79 -25.96
C GLU A 80 -25.42 7.80 -24.79
N GLN A 81 -25.28 7.33 -23.56
CA GLN A 81 -25.33 8.18 -22.36
C GLN A 81 -24.13 7.91 -21.46
N PHE A 82 -23.42 8.98 -21.12
CA PHE A 82 -22.25 8.96 -20.24
C PHE A 82 -22.57 9.74 -18.97
N VAL A 83 -22.15 9.23 -17.82
CA VAL A 83 -22.43 9.84 -16.52
C VAL A 83 -21.15 9.94 -15.70
N MET A 84 -20.90 11.12 -15.14
CA MET A 84 -19.83 11.38 -14.17
C MET A 84 -20.45 11.82 -12.85
N ILE A 85 -19.76 11.47 -11.77
CA ILE A 85 -20.22 11.75 -10.41
C ILE A 85 -19.15 12.58 -9.70
N ILE A 86 -19.59 13.67 -9.08
CA ILE A 86 -18.75 14.54 -8.26
C ILE A 86 -19.12 14.29 -6.81
N GLN A 87 -18.16 13.92 -5.96
CA GLN A 87 -18.35 13.92 -4.53
C GLN A 87 -18.11 15.33 -3.98
N CYS A 88 -19.07 15.84 -3.22
CA CYS A 88 -19.00 17.16 -2.60
C CYS A 88 -18.76 17.03 -1.08
N LYS A 89 -17.86 17.85 -0.56
CA LYS A 89 -17.65 18.05 0.86
C LYS A 89 -18.24 19.39 1.27
N GLY A 90 -19.30 19.33 2.08
CA GLY A 90 -19.93 20.51 2.65
C GLY A 90 -19.12 21.10 3.82
N ILE A 91 -19.54 22.29 4.22
CA ILE A 91 -19.06 23.01 5.41
C ILE A 91 -20.13 22.98 6.50
N ASN A 92 -19.73 23.26 7.73
CA ASN A 92 -20.70 23.42 8.82
C ASN A 92 -21.27 24.84 8.79
N TYR A 93 -22.36 25.04 8.06
CA TYR A 93 -22.98 26.35 7.84
C TYR A 93 -23.41 27.01 9.15
N ASP A 94 -23.91 26.25 10.13
CA ASP A 94 -24.44 26.82 11.38
C ASP A 94 -23.36 27.48 12.25
N LEU A 95 -22.12 26.97 12.17
CA LEU A 95 -20.97 27.48 12.91
C LEU A 95 -20.34 28.73 12.28
N LEU A 96 -20.77 29.12 11.08
CA LEU A 96 -20.25 30.30 10.39
C LEU A 96 -20.83 31.60 10.98
N SER A 97 -20.05 32.66 10.89
CA SER A 97 -20.53 34.03 11.17
C SER A 97 -21.59 34.46 10.16
N GLU A 98 -22.40 35.48 10.49
CA GLU A 98 -23.44 35.98 9.58
C GLU A 98 -22.87 36.46 8.25
N GLU A 99 -21.71 37.14 8.26
CA GLU A 99 -21.04 37.60 7.04
C GLU A 99 -20.59 36.42 6.13
N GLU A 100 -20.08 35.35 6.74
CA GLU A 100 -19.70 34.13 6.02
C GLU A 100 -20.94 33.40 5.48
N LYS A 101 -22.03 33.32 6.25
CA LYS A 101 -23.30 32.74 5.80
C LYS A 101 -23.84 33.46 4.58
N MET A 102 -23.88 34.80 4.61
CA MET A 102 -24.29 35.63 3.48
C MET A 102 -23.39 35.42 2.25
N SER A 103 -22.09 35.24 2.46
CA SER A 103 -21.14 34.96 1.38
C SER A 103 -21.38 33.59 0.73
N VAL A 104 -21.66 32.57 1.55
CA VAL A 104 -21.99 31.21 1.08
C VAL A 104 -23.31 31.21 0.31
N GLU A 105 -24.33 31.92 0.80
CA GLU A 105 -25.61 32.07 0.10
C GLU A 105 -25.47 32.77 -1.25
N ALA A 106 -24.73 33.89 -1.30
CA ALA A 106 -24.45 34.59 -2.55
C ALA A 106 -23.70 33.67 -3.55
N GLY A 107 -22.72 32.91 -3.06
CA GLY A 107 -22.00 31.90 -3.84
C GLY A 107 -22.93 30.80 -4.37
N PHE A 108 -23.89 30.34 -3.57
CA PHE A 108 -24.86 29.32 -3.96
C PHE A 108 -25.86 29.84 -5.01
N VAL A 109 -26.33 31.09 -4.88
CA VAL A 109 -27.16 31.74 -5.91
C VAL A 109 -26.39 31.85 -7.23
N GLN A 110 -25.11 32.22 -7.19
CA GLN A 110 -24.27 32.25 -8.37
C GLN A 110 -24.11 30.87 -9.02
N PHE A 111 -24.01 29.81 -8.21
CA PHE A 111 -23.99 28.44 -8.68
C PHE A 111 -25.26 28.07 -9.44
N LEU A 112 -26.43 28.32 -8.85
CA LEU A 112 -27.71 28.04 -9.50
C LEU A 112 -27.86 28.77 -10.84
N ASN A 113 -27.40 30.01 -10.93
CA ASN A 113 -27.44 30.81 -12.16
C ASN A 113 -26.47 30.32 -13.25
N THR A 114 -25.43 29.57 -12.87
CA THR A 114 -24.39 29.09 -13.81
C THR A 114 -24.76 27.73 -14.41
N LEU A 115 -25.68 26.98 -13.80
CA LEU A 115 -26.13 25.67 -14.27
C LEU A 115 -26.93 25.79 -15.58
N ARG A 116 -26.34 25.32 -16.68
CA ARG A 116 -26.97 25.30 -18.02
C ARG A 116 -27.49 23.93 -18.45
N PHE A 117 -27.23 22.90 -17.65
CA PHE A 117 -27.58 21.51 -17.93
C PHE A 117 -28.18 20.87 -16.69
N PRO A 118 -29.02 19.83 -16.84
CA PRO A 118 -29.61 19.14 -15.71
C PRO A 118 -28.52 18.45 -14.89
N ILE A 119 -28.57 18.65 -13.57
CA ILE A 119 -27.76 17.93 -12.59
C ILE A 119 -28.70 17.16 -11.67
N GLN A 120 -28.24 16.02 -11.16
CA GLN A 120 -28.95 15.25 -10.15
C GLN A 120 -28.18 15.29 -8.84
N LEU A 121 -28.85 15.68 -7.76
CA LEU A 121 -28.28 15.63 -6.42
C LEU A 121 -28.60 14.29 -5.78
N TYR A 122 -27.58 13.60 -5.29
CA TYR A 122 -27.71 12.31 -4.61
C TYR A 122 -27.03 12.39 -3.25
N VAL A 123 -27.77 12.07 -2.19
CA VAL A 123 -27.24 12.04 -0.82
C VAL A 123 -27.35 10.62 -0.31
N GLN A 124 -26.23 10.10 0.20
CA GLN A 124 -26.14 8.77 0.76
C GLN A 124 -25.65 8.86 2.20
N THR A 125 -26.43 8.30 3.12
CA THR A 125 -26.02 8.12 4.51
C THR A 125 -25.39 6.74 4.66
N ARG A 126 -24.17 6.68 5.18
CA ARG A 126 -23.43 5.43 5.40
C ARG A 126 -22.77 5.42 6.78
N SER A 127 -22.56 4.24 7.37
CA SER A 127 -21.81 4.11 8.61
C SER A 127 -20.37 4.59 8.43
N VAL A 128 -19.82 5.30 9.42
CA VAL A 128 -18.41 5.71 9.42
C VAL A 128 -17.53 4.48 9.56
N ASN A 129 -16.72 4.20 8.55
CA ASN A 129 -15.69 3.19 8.64
C ASN A 129 -14.47 3.73 9.41
N LEU A 130 -14.35 3.34 10.69
CA LEU A 130 -13.19 3.67 11.53
C LEU A 130 -12.07 2.63 11.44
N LYS A 131 -12.24 1.55 10.66
CA LYS A 131 -11.26 0.45 10.59
C LYS A 131 -9.92 0.90 10.01
N ASN A 132 -9.93 1.64 8.90
CA ASN A 132 -8.69 2.12 8.27
C ASN A 132 -7.94 3.08 9.20
N ILE A 133 -8.69 3.92 9.93
CA ILE A 133 -8.13 4.79 10.95
C ILE A 133 -7.50 3.94 12.06
N LEU A 134 -8.22 2.94 12.57
CA LEU A 134 -7.71 2.03 13.60
C LEU A 134 -6.42 1.31 13.17
N GLU A 135 -6.37 0.82 11.93
CA GLU A 135 -5.18 0.19 11.33
C GLU A 135 -4.00 1.17 11.25
N GLU A 136 -4.24 2.43 10.86
CA GLU A 136 -3.21 3.49 10.85
C GLU A 136 -2.72 3.82 12.28
N TYR A 137 -3.63 3.89 13.25
CA TYR A 137 -3.28 4.10 14.66
C TYR A 137 -2.45 2.93 15.20
N GLN A 138 -2.82 1.69 14.90
CA GLN A 138 -2.06 0.49 15.28
C GLN A 138 -0.65 0.52 14.69
N ALA A 139 -0.52 0.81 13.39
CA ALA A 139 0.79 0.93 12.74
C ALA A 139 1.66 2.01 13.42
N LYS A 140 1.10 3.17 13.77
CA LYS A 140 1.83 4.21 14.51
C LYS A 140 2.24 3.75 15.91
N VAL A 141 1.37 3.07 16.64
CA VAL A 141 1.66 2.49 17.96
C VAL A 141 2.83 1.49 17.87
N ASP A 142 2.83 0.64 16.85
CA ASP A 142 3.90 -0.35 16.63
C ASP A 142 5.25 0.32 16.34
N THR A 143 5.27 1.35 15.48
CA THR A 143 6.51 2.11 15.21
C THR A 143 7.06 2.80 16.45
N ILE A 144 6.19 3.28 17.35
CA ILE A 144 6.60 3.90 18.60
C ILE A 144 7.17 2.85 19.55
N SER A 145 6.51 1.70 19.71
CA SER A 145 6.99 0.55 20.48
C SER A 145 8.37 0.10 20.01
N ASP A 146 8.59 -0.03 18.71
CA ASP A 146 9.89 -0.38 18.14
C ASP A 146 10.96 0.67 18.44
N SER A 147 10.60 1.96 18.39
CA SER A 147 11.52 3.03 18.76
C SER A 147 11.91 3.01 20.23
N ILE A 148 10.98 2.63 21.12
CA ILE A 148 11.24 2.47 22.55
C ILE A 148 12.18 1.29 22.77
N ARG A 149 11.95 0.14 22.12
CA ARG A 149 12.84 -1.03 22.19
C ARG A 149 14.29 -0.68 21.80
N LYS A 150 14.48 0.03 20.69
CA LYS A 150 15.82 0.49 20.26
C LYS A 150 16.48 1.43 21.27
N LEU A 151 15.71 2.34 21.88
CA LEU A 151 16.23 3.25 22.91
C LEU A 151 16.56 2.50 24.21
N GLU A 152 15.80 1.47 24.57
CA GLU A 152 16.09 0.61 25.73
C GLU A 152 17.38 -0.19 25.53
N GLU A 153 17.64 -0.69 24.33
CA GLU A 153 18.91 -1.34 23.98
C GLU A 153 20.09 -0.38 24.13
N GLN A 154 19.97 0.84 23.58
CA GLN A 154 20.99 1.89 23.72
C GLN A 154 21.21 2.29 25.18
N ARG A 155 20.15 2.33 25.99
CA ARG A 155 20.25 2.60 27.42
C ARG A 155 20.99 1.48 28.15
N LYS A 156 20.70 0.22 27.84
CA LYS A 156 21.43 -0.95 28.39
C LYS A 156 22.91 -0.92 28.02
N GLU A 157 23.27 -0.44 26.85
CA GLU A 157 24.67 -0.22 26.46
C GLU A 157 25.31 0.92 27.24
N ALA A 158 24.64 2.07 27.39
CA ALA A 158 25.13 3.20 28.17
C ALA A 158 25.39 2.83 29.64
N VAL A 159 24.51 2.01 30.24
CA VAL A 159 24.69 1.44 31.58
C VAL A 159 25.91 0.52 31.65
N ARG A 160 26.12 -0.33 30.64
CA ARG A 160 27.30 -1.22 30.56
C ARG A 160 28.61 -0.44 30.50
N ILE A 161 28.61 0.69 29.80
CA ILE A 161 29.76 1.59 29.65
C ILE A 161 29.95 2.51 30.88
N GLY A 162 28.92 2.64 31.74
CA GLY A 162 28.95 3.51 32.93
C GLY A 162 28.78 4.99 32.61
N ASN A 163 28.17 5.34 31.48
CA ASN A 163 27.91 6.73 31.08
C ASN A 163 26.57 7.23 31.64
N VAL A 164 26.61 7.88 32.81
CA VAL A 164 25.44 8.34 33.57
C VAL A 164 24.65 9.41 32.82
N GLU A 165 25.31 10.40 32.19
CA GLU A 165 24.63 11.49 31.47
C GLU A 165 23.83 10.96 30.26
N ARG A 166 24.42 10.00 29.53
CA ARG A 166 23.75 9.37 28.39
C ARG A 166 22.59 8.48 28.83
N GLU A 167 22.72 7.80 29.97
CA GLU A 167 21.62 7.01 30.55
C GLU A 167 20.43 7.90 30.91
N GLU A 168 20.64 8.99 31.64
CA GLU A 168 19.56 9.88 32.07
C GLU A 168 18.82 10.51 30.88
N ARG A 169 19.56 10.93 29.85
CA ARG A 169 18.96 11.46 28.62
C ARG A 169 18.10 10.42 27.91
N LEU A 170 18.62 9.20 27.74
CA LEU A 170 17.86 8.10 27.12
C LEU A 170 16.65 7.72 27.96
N ALA A 171 16.76 7.71 29.29
CA ALA A 171 15.65 7.43 30.20
C ALA A 171 14.53 8.48 30.09
N PHE A 172 14.89 9.76 29.95
CA PHE A 172 13.93 10.83 29.71
C PHE A 172 13.22 10.65 28.35
N GLU A 173 13.98 10.35 27.29
CA GLU A 173 13.41 10.13 25.96
C GLU A 173 12.47 8.91 25.91
N ILE A 174 12.85 7.81 26.59
CA ILE A 174 12.01 6.62 26.78
C ILE A 174 10.72 7.00 27.50
N ARG A 175 10.79 7.71 28.63
CA ARG A 175 9.60 8.13 29.38
C ARG A 175 8.65 8.98 28.54
N ARG A 176 9.19 9.94 27.77
CA ARG A 176 8.39 10.77 26.86
C ARG A 176 7.67 9.90 25.82
N LYS A 177 8.38 8.94 25.21
CA LYS A 177 7.79 8.04 24.20
C LYS A 177 6.80 7.04 24.79
N GLN A 178 7.02 6.57 26.02
CA GLN A 178 6.09 5.71 26.75
C GLN A 178 4.77 6.44 27.01
N ASN A 179 4.80 7.71 27.44
CA ASN A 179 3.57 8.50 27.62
C ASN A 179 2.79 8.66 26.31
N VAL A 180 3.48 8.85 25.18
CA VAL A 180 2.84 8.94 23.86
C VAL A 180 2.28 7.58 23.43
N LEU A 181 2.98 6.48 23.74
CA LEU A 181 2.53 5.12 23.47
C LEU A 181 1.24 4.80 24.24
N GLU A 182 1.22 5.08 25.54
CA GLU A 182 0.07 4.88 26.42
C GLU A 182 -1.15 5.65 25.90
N TYR A 183 -0.98 6.95 25.63
CA TYR A 183 -2.02 7.77 25.01
C TYR A 183 -2.49 7.20 23.66
N GLY A 184 -1.55 6.75 22.81
CA GLY A 184 -1.86 6.13 21.52
C GLY A 184 -2.67 4.84 21.65
N GLN A 185 -2.34 3.99 22.62
CA GLN A 185 -3.04 2.74 22.92
C GLN A 185 -4.45 3.00 23.48
N ASP A 186 -4.60 3.98 24.35
CA ASP A 186 -5.90 4.39 24.88
C ASP A 186 -6.79 4.94 23.78
N MET A 187 -6.25 5.78 22.90
CA MET A 187 -6.97 6.29 21.73
C MET A 187 -7.35 5.17 20.76
N ALA A 188 -6.45 4.24 20.46
CA ALA A 188 -6.77 3.08 19.62
C ALA A 188 -7.89 2.23 20.23
N SER A 189 -7.85 2.01 21.54
CA SER A 189 -8.89 1.26 22.27
C SER A 189 -10.22 2.01 22.30
N TYR A 190 -10.20 3.33 22.45
CA TYR A 190 -11.38 4.19 22.36
C TYR A 190 -12.00 4.17 20.96
N VAL A 191 -11.20 4.39 19.91
CA VAL A 191 -11.63 4.33 18.51
C VAL A 191 -12.12 2.94 18.16
N GLY A 192 -11.49 1.88 18.65
CA GLY A 192 -11.96 0.50 18.49
C GLY A 192 -13.35 0.28 19.09
N ARG A 193 -13.59 0.74 20.31
CA ARG A 193 -14.92 0.69 20.94
C ARG A 193 -15.96 1.52 20.19
N MET A 194 -15.56 2.70 19.70
CA MET A 194 -16.43 3.56 18.89
C MET A 194 -16.75 2.92 17.53
N SER A 195 -15.78 2.22 16.93
CA SER A 195 -15.97 1.48 15.67
C SER A 195 -16.94 0.32 15.81
N LEU A 196 -17.04 -0.29 16.99
CA LEU A 196 -18.03 -1.31 17.28
C LEU A 196 -19.44 -0.70 17.42
N ASN A 197 -19.53 0.58 17.78
CA ASN A 197 -20.79 1.29 17.85
C ASN A 197 -21.23 1.73 16.44
N LYS A 198 -22.07 0.91 15.83
CA LYS A 198 -22.56 1.05 14.45
C LYS A 198 -23.39 2.30 14.17
N ASN A 199 -23.74 3.07 15.21
CA ASN A 199 -24.65 4.21 15.10
C ASN A 199 -23.98 5.52 14.65
N VAL A 200 -22.67 5.52 14.34
CA VAL A 200 -21.99 6.70 13.81
C VAL A 200 -22.19 6.76 12.30
N LEU A 201 -23.10 7.62 11.86
CA LEU A 201 -23.44 7.81 10.44
C LEU A 201 -22.74 9.05 9.86
N GLN A 202 -22.32 8.94 8.61
CA GLN A 202 -21.81 10.04 7.80
C GLN A 202 -22.65 10.19 6.54
N GLN A 203 -23.03 11.43 6.23
CA GLN A 203 -23.67 11.77 4.98
C GLN A 203 -22.60 12.12 3.93
N LYS A 204 -22.71 11.50 2.77
CA LYS A 204 -21.97 11.87 1.57
C LYS A 204 -22.93 12.43 0.54
N THR A 205 -22.57 13.58 -0.03
CA THR A 205 -23.35 14.27 -1.04
C THR A 205 -22.63 14.18 -2.37
N TYR A 206 -23.39 13.89 -3.42
CA TYR A 206 -22.91 13.69 -4.76
C TYR A 206 -23.72 14.52 -5.75
N VAL A 207 -23.04 15.03 -6.77
CA VAL A 207 -23.65 15.69 -7.92
C VAL A 207 -23.39 14.81 -9.14
N VAL A 208 -24.46 14.33 -9.76
CA VAL A 208 -24.44 13.44 -10.91
C VAL A 208 -24.71 14.27 -12.16
N LEU A 209 -23.82 14.16 -13.14
CA LEU A 209 -23.92 14.83 -14.43
C LEU A 209 -24.02 13.78 -15.53
N SER A 210 -24.97 13.97 -16.44
CA SER A 210 -25.10 13.13 -17.63
C SER A 210 -24.84 13.92 -18.90
N TYR A 211 -24.23 13.26 -19.88
CA TYR A 211 -24.04 13.78 -21.23
C TYR A 211 -24.49 12.74 -22.24
N PHE A 212 -25.32 13.14 -23.20
CA PHE A 212 -25.73 12.28 -24.31
C PHE A 212 -24.77 12.46 -25.49
N ALA A 213 -24.36 11.35 -26.11
CA ALA A 213 -23.53 11.39 -27.30
C ALA A 213 -24.17 12.23 -28.42
N ASN A 214 -25.50 12.27 -28.49
CA ASN A 214 -26.25 13.02 -29.51
C ASN A 214 -26.01 14.54 -29.39
N GLU A 215 -25.61 15.03 -28.22
CA GLU A 215 -25.22 16.44 -28.02
C GLU A 215 -23.86 16.76 -28.67
N ALA A 216 -23.02 15.74 -28.95
CA ALA A 216 -21.70 15.92 -29.55
C ALA A 216 -21.73 16.11 -31.08
N GLY A 217 -22.92 16.04 -31.70
CA GLY A 217 -23.11 16.21 -33.15
C GLY A 217 -23.15 14.88 -33.92
N ASN A 218 -22.58 14.84 -35.13
CA ASN A 218 -22.66 13.66 -36.01
C ASN A 218 -21.79 12.50 -35.49
N ILE A 219 -22.36 11.68 -34.61
CA ILE A 219 -21.76 10.46 -34.03
C ILE A 219 -21.50 9.38 -35.10
N SER A 220 -22.26 9.37 -36.21
CA SER A 220 -22.26 8.30 -37.19
C SER A 220 -20.91 8.06 -37.89
N ASN A 221 -20.02 9.04 -37.85
CA ASN A 221 -18.73 9.00 -38.54
C ASN A 221 -17.56 8.61 -37.61
N TYR A 222 -17.80 8.47 -36.31
CA TYR A 222 -16.78 8.22 -35.31
C TYR A 222 -16.82 6.77 -34.83
N SER A 223 -15.66 6.23 -34.49
CA SER A 223 -15.55 4.97 -33.76
C SER A 223 -16.10 5.12 -32.34
N LYS A 224 -16.48 3.99 -31.72
CA LYS A 224 -17.00 4.00 -30.34
C LYS A 224 -16.01 4.59 -29.34
N GLU A 225 -14.71 4.43 -29.58
CA GLU A 225 -13.65 4.97 -28.71
C GLU A 225 -13.49 6.47 -28.88
N GLU A 226 -13.56 6.99 -30.11
CA GLU A 226 -13.53 8.43 -30.37
C GLU A 226 -14.73 9.15 -29.76
N VAL A 227 -15.94 8.57 -29.91
CA VAL A 227 -17.15 9.11 -29.29
C VAL A 227 -17.00 9.17 -27.77
N ARG A 228 -16.45 8.11 -27.16
CA ARG A 228 -16.18 8.08 -25.71
C ARG A 228 -15.22 9.19 -25.30
N ASN A 229 -14.12 9.37 -26.02
CA ASN A 229 -13.11 10.40 -25.70
C ASN A 229 -13.69 11.81 -25.81
N ILE A 230 -14.49 12.08 -26.84
CA ILE A 230 -15.19 13.36 -27.00
C ILE A 230 -16.14 13.58 -25.83
N CYS A 231 -16.99 12.59 -25.54
CA CYS A 231 -17.95 12.66 -24.44
C CYS A 231 -17.26 12.84 -23.08
N PHE A 232 -16.13 12.15 -22.85
CA PHE A 232 -15.31 12.30 -21.65
C PHE A 232 -14.81 13.73 -21.51
N SER A 233 -14.22 14.28 -22.57
CA SER A 233 -13.64 15.64 -22.52
C SER A 233 -14.68 16.72 -22.22
N GLU A 234 -15.87 16.61 -22.84
CA GLU A 234 -16.98 17.54 -22.62
C GLU A 234 -17.57 17.37 -21.21
N LEU A 235 -17.87 16.14 -20.81
CA LEU A 235 -18.44 15.84 -19.50
C LEU A 235 -17.49 16.22 -18.36
N TYR A 236 -16.19 15.97 -18.52
CA TYR A 236 -15.17 16.39 -17.58
C TYR A 236 -15.09 17.91 -17.49
N THR A 237 -15.16 18.62 -18.62
CA THR A 237 -15.19 20.09 -18.64
C THR A 237 -16.42 20.63 -17.91
N ARG A 238 -17.61 20.02 -18.12
CA ARG A 238 -18.83 20.34 -17.36
C ARG A 238 -18.66 20.09 -15.86
N CYS A 239 -18.06 18.97 -15.48
CA CYS A 239 -17.77 18.66 -14.08
C CYS A 239 -16.84 19.70 -13.45
N GLN A 240 -15.77 20.08 -14.13
CA GLN A 240 -14.85 21.10 -13.66
C GLN A 240 -15.51 22.48 -13.52
N SER A 241 -16.42 22.83 -14.44
CA SER A 241 -17.22 24.05 -14.32
C SER A 241 -18.11 24.02 -13.07
N VAL A 242 -18.78 22.89 -12.81
CA VAL A 242 -19.59 22.69 -11.59
C VAL A 242 -18.74 22.76 -10.33
N ILE A 243 -17.58 22.11 -10.29
CA ILE A 243 -16.67 22.15 -9.12
C ILE A 243 -16.22 23.58 -8.83
N ARG A 244 -15.80 24.33 -9.86
CA ARG A 244 -15.40 25.74 -9.70
C ARG A 244 -16.55 26.60 -9.22
N SER A 245 -17.75 26.36 -9.74
CA SER A 245 -18.95 27.10 -9.35
C SER A 245 -19.46 26.72 -7.96
N LEU A 246 -19.24 25.50 -7.48
CA LEU A 246 -19.52 25.11 -6.09
C LEU A 246 -18.47 25.68 -5.13
N GLY A 247 -17.24 25.88 -5.61
CA GLY A 247 -16.18 26.52 -4.84
C GLY A 247 -16.51 27.95 -4.39
N THR A 248 -17.35 28.70 -5.13
CA THR A 248 -17.82 30.02 -4.69
C THR A 248 -18.73 29.94 -3.47
N ALA A 249 -19.47 28.84 -3.32
CA ALA A 249 -20.26 28.51 -2.13
C ALA A 249 -19.44 27.79 -1.05
N GLN A 250 -18.10 27.81 -1.16
CA GLN A 250 -17.17 27.10 -0.28
C GLN A 250 -17.37 25.57 -0.21
N VAL A 251 -18.08 25.00 -1.18
CA VAL A 251 -18.27 23.54 -1.30
C VAL A 251 -17.21 22.98 -2.22
N PHE A 252 -16.36 22.11 -1.69
CA PHE A 252 -15.30 21.47 -2.46
C PHE A 252 -15.80 20.19 -3.11
N GLY A 253 -15.59 20.06 -4.43
CA GLY A 253 -15.96 18.88 -5.20
C GLY A 253 -14.75 18.16 -5.81
N ARG A 254 -14.81 16.84 -5.92
CA ARG A 254 -13.87 16.00 -6.68
C ARG A 254 -14.64 15.00 -7.53
N VAL A 255 -14.20 14.76 -8.75
CA VAL A 255 -14.74 13.68 -9.62
C VAL A 255 -14.36 12.33 -8.99
N LEU A 256 -15.31 11.39 -8.97
CA LEU A 256 -15.07 10.04 -8.47
C LEU A 256 -14.31 9.19 -9.47
N ASP A 257 -13.47 8.30 -8.95
CA ASP A 257 -12.75 7.31 -9.75
C ASP A 257 -13.64 6.10 -10.04
N SER A 258 -13.27 5.29 -11.03
CA SER A 258 -14.04 4.11 -11.48
C SER A 258 -14.34 3.13 -10.33
N GLU A 259 -13.37 2.90 -9.44
CA GLU A 259 -13.54 2.06 -8.26
C GLU A 259 -14.50 2.68 -7.25
N GLU A 260 -14.44 3.99 -7.04
CA GLU A 260 -15.32 4.71 -6.12
C GLU A 260 -16.76 4.77 -6.64
N ILE A 261 -16.93 4.87 -7.96
CA ILE A 261 -18.24 4.78 -8.62
C ILE A 261 -18.83 3.39 -8.43
N ALA A 262 -18.02 2.34 -8.62
CA ALA A 262 -18.45 0.97 -8.39
C ALA A 262 -18.82 0.74 -6.92
N GLU A 263 -18.04 1.27 -5.97
CA GLU A 263 -18.36 1.20 -4.54
C GLU A 263 -19.67 1.95 -4.22
N LEU A 264 -19.88 3.14 -4.79
CA LEU A 264 -21.10 3.92 -4.61
C LEU A 264 -22.33 3.15 -5.09
N LEU A 265 -22.26 2.53 -6.26
CA LEU A 265 -23.34 1.71 -6.82
C LEU A 265 -23.54 0.46 -5.97
N TYR A 266 -22.47 -0.21 -5.56
CA TYR A 266 -22.55 -1.39 -4.70
C TYR A 266 -23.26 -1.10 -3.38
N ILE A 267 -22.95 0.04 -2.73
CA ILE A 267 -23.63 0.48 -1.51
C ILE A 267 -25.11 0.83 -1.80
N ALA A 268 -25.39 1.47 -2.94
CA ALA A 268 -26.75 1.86 -3.31
C ALA A 268 -27.65 0.63 -3.54
N TYR A 269 -27.13 -0.44 -4.15
CA TYR A 269 -27.87 -1.68 -4.40
C TYR A 269 -27.88 -2.63 -3.20
N ASN A 270 -26.83 -2.65 -2.38
CA ASN A 270 -26.67 -3.55 -1.24
C ASN A 270 -26.59 -2.76 0.08
N ARG A 271 -27.64 -2.00 0.39
CA ARG A 271 -27.62 -1.08 1.54
C ARG A 271 -27.35 -1.76 2.88
N ASP A 272 -27.89 -2.96 3.09
CA ASP A 272 -27.78 -3.67 4.37
C ASP A 272 -26.43 -4.42 4.51
N ASP A 273 -25.91 -5.00 3.41
CA ASP A 273 -24.70 -5.83 3.42
C ASP A 273 -23.41 -5.06 3.12
N SER A 274 -23.50 -3.90 2.48
CA SER A 274 -22.34 -3.07 2.11
C SER A 274 -21.56 -2.53 3.31
N GLU A 275 -22.17 -2.55 4.50
CA GLU A 275 -21.51 -2.21 5.76
C GLU A 275 -20.49 -3.29 6.17
N LEU A 276 -20.77 -4.55 5.86
CA LEU A 276 -19.91 -5.71 6.17
C LEU A 276 -18.89 -5.96 5.06
N TYR A 277 -19.31 -5.86 3.81
CA TYR A 277 -18.50 -6.16 2.64
C TYR A 277 -18.26 -4.89 1.83
N GLN A 278 -17.09 -4.27 2.02
CA GLN A 278 -16.67 -3.15 1.19
C GLN A 278 -16.05 -3.67 -0.11
N LEU A 279 -16.48 -3.13 -1.24
CA LEU A 279 -15.96 -3.48 -2.56
C LEU A 279 -14.46 -3.19 -2.67
N SER A 280 -14.03 -2.03 -2.16
CA SER A 280 -12.61 -1.62 -2.09
C SER A 280 -11.74 -2.71 -1.45
N LYS A 281 -12.17 -3.26 -0.31
CA LYS A 281 -11.46 -4.36 0.37
C LYS A 281 -11.47 -5.67 -0.41
N ALA A 282 -12.54 -5.96 -1.14
CA ALA A 282 -12.60 -7.15 -1.99
C ALA A 282 -11.63 -7.04 -3.16
N LEU A 283 -11.49 -5.83 -3.74
CA LEU A 283 -10.51 -5.52 -4.78
C LEU A 283 -9.07 -5.59 -4.22
N ASP A 284 -8.82 -4.99 -3.05
CA ASP A 284 -7.50 -5.04 -2.39
C ASP A 284 -7.06 -6.47 -2.05
N ALA A 285 -8.01 -7.32 -1.66
CA ALA A 285 -7.77 -8.72 -1.37
C ALA A 285 -7.59 -9.58 -2.63
N GLN A 286 -7.54 -8.97 -3.83
CA GLN A 286 -7.33 -9.63 -5.11
C GLN A 286 -8.29 -10.80 -5.33
N TYR A 287 -9.55 -10.69 -4.88
CA TYR A 287 -10.55 -11.75 -5.09
C TYR A 287 -10.83 -11.99 -6.58
N ASP A 288 -10.52 -11.02 -7.44
CA ASP A 288 -10.62 -11.09 -8.90
C ASP A 288 -9.37 -11.64 -9.59
N ALA A 289 -8.28 -11.87 -8.84
CA ALA A 289 -7.07 -12.44 -9.41
C ALA A 289 -7.31 -13.91 -9.76
N LEU A 290 -7.29 -14.20 -11.07
CA LEU A 290 -7.34 -15.55 -11.63
C LEU A 290 -6.18 -16.44 -11.15
N TYR A 291 -5.11 -15.83 -10.63
CA TYR A 291 -3.92 -16.51 -10.12
C TYR A 291 -3.60 -15.99 -8.72
N SER A 292 -3.46 -16.91 -7.75
CA SER A 292 -2.92 -16.59 -6.44
C SER A 292 -1.47 -16.12 -6.61
N THR A 293 -1.22 -14.84 -6.37
CA THR A 293 0.12 -14.26 -6.34
C THR A 293 0.83 -14.67 -5.05
N GLY A 294 1.14 -15.97 -4.93
CA GLY A 294 2.07 -16.43 -3.91
C GLY A 294 3.42 -15.71 -4.06
N LYS A 295 4.10 -15.42 -2.95
CA LYS A 295 5.49 -14.92 -2.99
C LYS A 295 6.32 -15.80 -3.93
N ASP A 296 7.11 -15.17 -4.81
CA ASP A 296 7.97 -15.85 -5.78
C ASP A 296 8.81 -16.92 -5.06
N VAL A 297 8.93 -18.11 -5.66
CA VAL A 297 9.72 -19.23 -5.14
C VAL A 297 11.16 -18.80 -4.87
N LEU A 298 11.72 -17.88 -5.67
CA LEU A 298 13.05 -17.30 -5.45
C LEU A 298 13.11 -16.46 -4.18
N GLN A 299 12.08 -15.66 -3.93
CA GLN A 299 11.99 -14.80 -2.74
C GLN A 299 11.83 -15.64 -1.47
N LYS A 300 11.01 -16.70 -1.51
CA LYS A 300 10.87 -17.67 -0.42
C LYS A 300 12.15 -18.46 -0.16
N LYS A 301 12.96 -18.72 -1.20
CA LYS A 301 14.29 -19.32 -1.06
C LYS A 301 15.29 -18.33 -0.45
N GLN A 302 15.25 -17.06 -0.86
CA GLN A 302 16.08 -16.01 -0.26
C GLN A 302 15.80 -15.85 1.22
N GLU A 303 14.53 -15.72 1.63
CA GLU A 303 14.14 -15.61 3.04
C GLU A 303 14.66 -16.79 3.87
N LYS A 304 14.55 -18.03 3.36
CA LYS A 304 15.09 -19.22 4.04
C LYS A 304 16.61 -19.22 4.15
N ILE A 305 17.31 -18.79 3.11
CA ILE A 305 18.77 -18.67 3.13
C ILE A 305 19.19 -17.61 4.15
N GLU A 306 18.46 -16.49 4.22
CA GLU A 306 18.72 -15.39 5.16
C GLU A 306 18.50 -15.84 6.61
N GLU A 307 17.41 -16.56 6.88
CA GLU A 307 17.13 -17.19 8.18
C GLU A 307 18.23 -18.20 8.57
N GLU A 308 18.70 -19.02 7.62
CA GLU A 308 19.78 -19.99 7.84
C GLU A 308 21.14 -19.29 8.09
N ILE A 309 21.40 -18.16 7.42
CA ILE A 309 22.57 -17.31 7.68
C ILE A 309 22.49 -16.70 9.08
N GLU A 310 21.33 -16.19 9.49
CA GLU A 310 21.14 -15.62 10.83
C GLU A 310 21.36 -16.66 11.93
N ILE A 311 20.81 -17.87 11.76
CA ILE A 311 21.02 -18.97 12.71
C ILE A 311 22.51 -19.33 12.81
N GLN A 312 23.19 -19.51 11.67
CA GLN A 312 24.63 -19.83 11.66
C GLN A 312 25.48 -18.69 12.26
N ALA A 313 25.12 -17.44 12.02
CA ALA A 313 25.79 -16.29 12.61
C ALA A 313 25.60 -16.26 14.14
N MET A 314 24.40 -16.58 14.62
CA MET A 314 24.06 -16.68 16.04
C MET A 314 24.85 -17.79 16.73
N ASP A 315 24.96 -18.97 16.10
CA ASP A 315 25.73 -20.10 16.62
C ASP A 315 27.23 -19.75 16.70
N LEU A 316 27.80 -19.20 15.62
CA LEU A 316 29.20 -18.77 15.60
C LEU A 316 29.48 -17.70 16.66
N ALA A 317 28.58 -16.73 16.82
CA ALA A 317 28.68 -15.71 17.87
C ALA A 317 28.63 -16.35 19.26
N THR A 318 27.70 -17.27 19.51
CA THR A 318 27.54 -17.96 20.79
C THR A 318 28.77 -18.79 21.14
N ASP A 319 29.30 -19.56 20.19
CA ASP A 319 30.51 -20.36 20.37
C ASP A 319 31.72 -19.47 20.66
N SER A 320 31.86 -18.36 19.94
CA SER A 320 32.96 -17.41 20.18
C SER A 320 32.88 -16.78 21.57
N ILE A 321 31.67 -16.46 22.05
CA ILE A 321 31.41 -15.94 23.40
C ILE A 321 31.75 -17.00 24.45
N LEU A 322 31.33 -18.25 24.25
CA LEU A 322 31.62 -19.35 25.17
C LEU A 322 33.12 -19.61 25.29
N ILE A 323 33.85 -19.62 24.17
CA ILE A 323 35.32 -19.77 24.15
C ILE A 323 35.98 -18.59 24.87
N ALA A 324 35.53 -17.36 24.62
CA ALA A 324 36.05 -16.17 25.27
C ALA A 324 35.78 -16.18 26.79
N ASP A 325 34.59 -16.59 27.22
CA ASP A 325 34.23 -16.69 28.64
C ASP A 325 35.03 -17.79 29.35
N LYS A 326 35.23 -18.94 28.70
CA LYS A 326 36.06 -20.03 29.24
C LYS A 326 37.50 -19.58 29.45
N LYS A 327 38.13 -18.96 28.45
CA LYS A 327 39.48 -18.38 28.58
C LYS A 327 39.54 -17.33 29.70
N ARG A 328 38.51 -16.49 29.81
CA ARG A 328 38.41 -15.46 30.86
C ARG A 328 38.29 -16.07 32.26
N LYS A 329 37.55 -17.17 32.44
CA LYS A 329 37.45 -17.89 33.72
C LYS A 329 38.78 -18.55 34.09
N GLU A 330 39.41 -19.25 33.16
CA GLU A 330 40.73 -19.87 33.37
C GLU A 330 41.80 -18.83 33.77
N GLU A 331 41.80 -17.65 33.12
CA GLU A 331 42.68 -16.54 33.49
C GLU A 331 42.40 -15.97 34.89
N LYS A 332 41.13 -15.94 35.32
CA LYS A 332 40.76 -15.48 36.66
C LYS A 332 41.21 -16.48 37.71
N ASP A 333 40.95 -17.77 37.51
CA ASP A 333 41.32 -18.83 38.44
C ASP A 333 42.84 -18.92 38.61
N LEU A 334 43.59 -18.75 37.52
CA LEU A 334 45.05 -18.69 37.58
C LEU A 334 45.53 -17.48 38.39
N LYS A 335 44.93 -16.30 38.19
CA LYS A 335 45.27 -15.08 38.96
C LYS A 335 44.93 -15.23 40.44
N GLU A 336 43.86 -15.92 40.79
CA GLU A 336 43.51 -16.19 42.19
C GLU A 336 44.46 -17.19 42.85
N LYS A 337 44.83 -18.28 42.16
CA LYS A 337 45.85 -19.23 42.65
C LYS A 337 47.22 -18.59 42.83
N VAL A 338 47.60 -17.67 41.95
CA VAL A 338 48.85 -16.90 42.10
C VAL A 338 48.78 -16.00 43.33
N LYS A 339 47.62 -15.35 43.59
CA LYS A 339 47.43 -14.55 44.79
C LYS A 339 47.46 -15.38 46.08
N SER A 340 46.83 -16.55 46.10
CA SER A 340 46.85 -17.42 47.29
C SER A 340 48.26 -17.90 47.59
N LYS A 341 49.00 -18.35 46.57
CA LYS A 341 50.39 -18.79 46.74
C LYS A 341 51.34 -17.66 47.16
N ALA A 342 51.12 -16.43 46.67
CA ALA A 342 51.87 -15.26 47.11
C ALA A 342 51.58 -14.90 48.59
N LEU A 343 50.34 -15.10 49.05
CA LEU A 343 49.95 -14.93 50.45
C LEU A 343 50.57 -16.00 51.36
N GLU A 344 50.57 -17.27 50.93
CA GLU A 344 51.22 -18.38 51.65
C GLU A 344 52.72 -18.14 51.84
N ILE A 345 53.42 -17.74 50.77
CA ILE A 345 54.86 -17.42 50.83
C ILE A 345 55.11 -16.31 51.85
N ILE A 346 54.30 -15.26 51.87
CA ILE A 346 54.47 -14.15 52.82
C ILE A 346 54.16 -14.57 54.25
N GLU A 347 53.23 -15.51 54.44
CA GLU A 347 52.90 -16.08 55.75
C GLU A 347 54.05 -16.91 56.32
N GLU A 348 54.84 -17.61 55.48
CA GLU A 348 56.08 -18.28 55.88
C GLU A 348 57.20 -17.31 56.31
N TYR A 349 57.23 -16.10 55.76
CA TYR A 349 58.24 -15.06 56.09
C TYR A 349 57.79 -14.11 57.22
N LYS A 350 56.66 -14.38 57.87
CA LYS A 350 56.05 -13.54 58.91
C LYS A 350 56.99 -13.22 60.07
N ASP A 351 57.79 -14.20 60.51
CA ASP A 351 58.70 -14.05 61.66
C ASP A 351 60.00 -13.29 61.33
N LYS A 352 60.19 -12.92 60.05
CA LYS A 352 61.37 -12.20 59.54
C LYS A 352 61.06 -10.78 59.06
N MET A 353 59.83 -10.31 59.19
CA MET A 353 59.39 -8.98 58.77
C MET A 353 58.90 -8.15 59.97
N GLU A 354 59.02 -6.82 59.88
CA GLU A 354 58.31 -5.92 60.80
C GLU A 354 56.78 -6.00 60.59
N PRO A 355 55.96 -5.89 61.66
CA PRO A 355 54.50 -6.05 61.56
C PRO A 355 53.80 -5.11 60.56
N ASP A 356 54.27 -3.86 60.45
CA ASP A 356 53.71 -2.85 59.55
C ASP A 356 54.02 -3.16 58.07
N LEU A 357 55.21 -3.71 57.79
CA LEU A 357 55.61 -4.11 56.45
C LEU A 357 54.78 -5.30 55.95
N TYR A 358 54.56 -6.29 56.82
CA TYR A 358 53.75 -7.48 56.53
C TYR A 358 52.30 -7.16 56.15
N GLU A 359 51.63 -6.27 56.90
CA GLU A 359 50.25 -5.89 56.60
C GLU A 359 50.14 -5.10 55.29
N LYS A 360 51.09 -4.20 55.02
CA LYS A 360 51.15 -3.43 53.76
C LYS A 360 51.35 -4.35 52.55
N THR A 361 52.26 -5.33 52.62
CA THR A 361 52.49 -6.29 51.53
C THR A 361 51.26 -7.17 51.26
N LYS A 362 50.54 -7.60 52.33
CA LYS A 362 49.29 -8.36 52.22
C LYS A 362 48.17 -7.55 51.55
N GLN A 363 48.07 -6.26 51.84
CA GLN A 363 47.13 -5.35 51.19
C GLN A 363 47.49 -5.12 49.72
N GLU A 364 48.77 -5.01 49.39
CA GLU A 364 49.24 -4.76 48.02
C GLU A 364 48.97 -5.94 47.08
N ILE A 365 49.15 -7.18 47.54
CA ILE A 365 48.84 -8.40 46.76
C ILE A 365 47.34 -8.55 46.51
N LYS A 366 46.51 -8.17 47.48
CA LYS A 366 45.05 -8.12 47.28
C LYS A 366 44.68 -7.06 46.23
N ASN A 367 45.38 -5.91 46.23
CA ASN A 367 45.12 -4.77 45.38
C ASN A 367 45.71 -4.85 43.95
N GLN A 368 46.69 -5.73 43.68
CA GLN A 368 47.35 -5.95 42.37
C GLN A 368 46.43 -6.42 41.20
N GLY A 369 45.11 -6.31 41.32
CA GLY A 369 44.13 -6.54 40.25
C GLY A 369 43.33 -5.31 39.81
N LYS A 370 43.36 -4.19 40.54
CA LYS A 370 42.53 -3.00 40.25
C LYS A 370 43.18 -2.01 39.28
N GLN A 371 44.51 -1.84 39.31
CA GLN A 371 45.20 -0.81 38.53
C GLN A 371 45.45 -1.12 37.04
N ARG A 372 45.24 -2.36 36.57
CA ARG A 372 45.53 -2.75 35.17
C ARG A 372 44.40 -2.47 34.16
N LYS A 373 43.22 -2.02 34.60
CA LYS A 373 42.10 -1.69 33.68
C LYS A 373 42.33 -0.37 32.94
N ASP A 374 42.88 0.64 33.60
CA ASP A 374 42.98 2.00 33.04
C ASP A 374 44.04 2.13 31.93
N THR A 375 45.01 1.22 31.84
CA THR A 375 46.10 1.30 30.85
C THR A 375 45.80 0.58 29.52
N LYS A 376 44.79 -0.30 29.47
CA LYS A 376 44.40 -1.02 28.23
C LYS A 376 43.36 -0.25 27.42
N GLU A 377 42.38 0.39 28.07
CA GLU A 377 41.39 1.25 27.38
C GLU A 377 42.06 2.41 26.63
N ASN A 378 43.12 3.01 27.20
CA ASN A 378 43.84 4.09 26.54
C ASN A 378 44.66 3.66 25.30
N LYS A 379 44.95 2.36 25.10
CA LYS A 379 45.65 1.89 23.89
C LYS A 379 44.68 1.52 22.76
N GLU A 380 43.52 0.95 23.06
CA GLU A 380 42.50 0.62 22.05
C GLU A 380 41.85 1.89 21.46
N ILE A 381 41.66 2.95 22.26
CA ILE A 381 41.13 4.24 21.76
C ILE A 381 42.10 4.94 20.77
N VAL A 382 43.40 4.68 20.88
CA VAL A 382 44.42 5.25 19.98
C VAL A 382 44.47 4.50 18.64
N GLU A 383 44.33 3.17 18.64
CA GLU A 383 44.32 2.36 17.42
C GLU A 383 43.02 2.51 16.61
N GLU A 384 41.87 2.69 17.26
CA GLU A 384 40.58 2.90 16.57
C GLU A 384 40.46 4.30 15.94
N LYS A 385 41.15 5.31 16.51
CA LYS A 385 41.27 6.65 15.91
C LYS A 385 42.25 6.67 14.73
N ALA A 386 43.29 5.83 14.73
CA ALA A 386 44.25 5.74 13.62
C ALA A 386 43.68 5.07 12.36
N THR A 387 42.72 4.15 12.51
CA THR A 387 42.07 3.48 11.36
C THR A 387 40.97 4.32 10.70
N LYS A 388 40.33 5.26 11.42
CA LYS A 388 39.29 6.15 10.86
C LYS A 388 39.84 7.33 10.04
N THR A 389 41.11 7.69 10.18
CA THR A 389 41.75 8.78 9.41
C THR A 389 42.29 8.37 8.03
N SER A 390 42.36 7.08 7.69
CA SER A 390 42.89 6.57 6.41
C SER A 390 41.85 6.49 5.26
N LYS A 391 40.54 6.60 5.54
CA LYS A 391 39.46 6.49 4.53
C LYS A 391 38.79 7.82 4.15
N ARG A 392 39.56 8.88 3.87
CA ARG A 392 39.06 10.08 3.15
C ARG A 392 39.95 10.37 1.94
N GLY A 393 39.57 9.82 0.79
CA GLY A 393 40.13 10.19 -0.51
C GLY A 393 39.77 11.64 -0.90
N PRO A 394 40.59 12.31 -1.74
CA PRO A 394 40.44 13.73 -2.04
C PRO A 394 39.21 14.00 -2.92
N LYS A 395 38.33 14.91 -2.48
CA LYS A 395 37.27 15.48 -3.34
C LYS A 395 37.91 16.43 -4.35
N ALA A 396 37.74 16.13 -5.64
CA ALA A 396 38.11 17.00 -6.74
C ALA A 396 37.30 18.31 -6.70
N LYS A 397 38.00 19.45 -6.66
CA LYS A 397 37.45 20.78 -6.94
C LYS A 397 37.11 20.87 -8.43
N LYS A 398 35.84 21.06 -8.78
CA LYS A 398 35.45 21.64 -10.06
C LYS A 398 35.72 23.15 -10.00
N VAL A 399 36.51 23.61 -10.96
CA VAL A 399 36.92 24.98 -11.19
C VAL A 399 35.79 25.72 -11.90
N SER A 400 35.56 26.96 -11.47
CA SER A 400 34.75 27.97 -12.14
C SER A 400 35.38 28.38 -13.48
N GLY A 401 34.59 28.30 -14.54
CA GLY A 401 34.80 28.90 -15.85
C GLY A 401 33.43 29.07 -16.49
#